data_AF-A0A431I570-F1
#
_entry.id   AF-A0A431I570-F1
#
_cell.length_a   1.000
_cell.length_b   1.000
_cell.length_c   1.000
_cell.angle_alpha   90.00
_cell.angle_beta   90.00
_cell.angle_gamma   90.00
#
_symmetry.space_group_name_H-M   'P 1'
#
loop_
_entity.id
_entity.type
_entity.pdbx_description
1 polymer ?
#
loop_
_entity_poly.entity_id
_entity_poly.type
_entity_poly.pdbx_seq_one_letter_code
_entity_poly.pdbx_strand_id
1 'polypeptide(L)'
;LAKGGMSWVTLGLAEEFRAQGLAVNALWPRTVIATAAIRLLPGVDPARCRRPEIVADAAHAILTRPARSCTGRFFLDEEALAEAGITDFDAYAVTPGAALLPDIFLD
;
A
#
# COMPACT_ATOMS: atom_id res chain seq x y z
N LEU A 1 -1.86 -16.44 8.63
CA LEU A 1 -2.56 -17.04 7.48
C LEU A 1 -3.50 -16.07 6.77
N ALA A 2 -4.43 -15.40 7.46
CA ALA A 2 -5.44 -14.54 6.80
C ALA A 2 -4.86 -13.49 5.83
N LYS A 3 -3.87 -12.69 6.27
CA LYS A 3 -3.25 -11.64 5.43
C LYS A 3 -2.42 -12.22 4.27
N GLY A 4 -1.54 -13.17 4.57
CA GLY A 4 -0.77 -13.87 3.53
C GLY A 4 -1.69 -14.50 2.48
N GLY A 5 -2.77 -15.16 2.90
CA GLY A 5 -3.77 -15.79 2.02
C GLY A 5 -4.32 -14.85 0.95
N MET A 6 -4.56 -13.58 1.27
CA MET A 6 -4.99 -12.57 0.30
C MET A 6 -3.94 -12.35 -0.79
N SER A 7 -2.66 -12.37 -0.43
CA SER A 7 -1.54 -12.26 -1.38
C SER A 7 -1.46 -13.47 -2.31
N TRP A 8 -1.64 -14.69 -1.79
CA TRP A 8 -1.68 -15.90 -2.61
C TRP A 8 -2.86 -15.89 -3.59
N VAL A 9 -4.03 -15.46 -3.14
CA VAL A 9 -5.22 -15.28 -4.00
C VAL A 9 -4.95 -14.25 -5.10
N THR A 10 -4.31 -13.12 -4.76
CA THR A 10 -3.91 -12.09 -5.74
C THR A 10 -3.05 -12.69 -6.85
N LEU A 11 -2.04 -13.49 -6.49
CA LEU A 11 -1.15 -14.14 -7.46
C LEU A 11 -1.91 -15.11 -8.39
N GLY A 12 -2.79 -15.94 -7.84
CA GLY A 12 -3.57 -16.90 -8.62
C GLY A 12 -4.51 -16.21 -9.62
N LEU A 13 -5.29 -15.24 -9.13
CA LEU A 13 -6.25 -14.51 -9.96
C LEU A 13 -5.57 -13.64 -11.01
N ALA A 14 -4.37 -13.11 -10.73
CA ALA A 14 -3.61 -12.32 -11.70
C ALA A 14 -3.23 -13.12 -12.96
N GLU A 15 -2.84 -14.38 -12.81
CA GLU A 15 -2.56 -15.26 -13.94
C GLU A 15 -3.84 -15.80 -14.58
N GLU A 16 -4.83 -16.19 -13.77
CA GLU A 16 -6.11 -16.71 -14.25
C GLU A 16 -6.82 -15.73 -15.19
N PHE A 17 -6.78 -14.43 -14.86
CA PHE A 17 -7.47 -13.40 -15.63
C PHE A 17 -6.60 -12.60 -16.61
N ARG A 18 -5.34 -13.00 -16.80
CA ARG A 18 -4.38 -12.26 -17.63
C ARG A 18 -4.86 -12.12 -19.08
N ALA A 19 -5.40 -13.19 -19.66
CA ALA A 19 -5.88 -13.19 -21.05
C ALA A 19 -7.09 -12.27 -21.26
N GLN A 20 -7.97 -12.17 -20.25
CA GLN A 20 -9.14 -11.29 -20.23
C GLN A 20 -8.72 -9.82 -20.08
N GLY A 21 -7.48 -9.55 -19.67
CA GLY A 21 -6.94 -8.20 -19.49
C GLY A 21 -7.39 -7.54 -18.19
N LEU A 22 -7.72 -8.34 -17.16
CA LEU A 22 -8.02 -7.83 -15.82
C LEU A 22 -6.74 -7.73 -14.99
N ALA A 23 -6.54 -6.57 -14.38
CA ALA A 23 -5.43 -6.33 -13.47
C ALA A 23 -5.79 -6.76 -12.05
N VAL A 24 -5.02 -7.68 -11.48
CA VAL A 24 -5.14 -8.08 -10.08
C VAL A 24 -3.81 -7.83 -9.39
N ASN A 25 -3.79 -6.95 -8.40
CA ASN A 25 -2.59 -6.54 -7.68
C ASN A 25 -2.92 -6.40 -6.19
N ALA A 26 -1.89 -6.41 -5.36
CA ALA A 26 -2.00 -6.07 -3.94
C ALA A 26 -1.30 -4.72 -3.68
N LEU A 27 -1.82 -3.97 -2.72
CA LEU A 27 -1.23 -2.73 -2.21
C LEU A 27 -1.10 -2.84 -0.70
N TRP A 28 0.08 -2.47 -0.19
CA TRP A 28 0.39 -2.49 1.22
C TRP A 28 1.14 -1.21 1.62
N PRO A 29 0.86 -0.60 2.79
CA PRO A 29 1.58 0.59 3.20
C PRO A 29 2.98 0.26 3.72
N ARG A 30 3.99 1.11 3.44
CA ARG A 30 5.33 0.93 4.01
C ARG A 30 5.35 1.18 5.52
N THR A 31 4.49 2.07 6.00
CA THR A 31 4.44 2.51 7.40
C THR A 31 3.05 2.33 7.98
N VAL A 32 2.94 2.30 9.31
CA VAL A 32 1.64 2.25 9.99
C VAL A 32 0.77 3.46 9.61
N ILE A 33 -0.51 3.21 9.30
CA ILE A 33 -1.46 4.23 8.84
C ILE A 33 -2.43 4.64 9.95
N ALA A 34 -2.50 5.94 10.23
CA ALA A 34 -3.28 6.61 11.26
C ALA A 34 -4.80 6.48 11.05
N THR A 35 -5.33 5.29 11.29
CA THR A 35 -6.77 4.98 11.25
C THR A 35 -7.31 4.70 12.67
N ALA A 36 -8.64 4.67 12.80
CA ALA A 36 -9.28 4.25 14.06
C ALA A 36 -8.83 2.84 14.53
N ALA A 37 -8.43 1.97 13.59
CA ALA A 37 -7.97 0.62 13.88
C ALA A 37 -6.60 0.57 14.58
N ILE A 38 -5.79 1.63 14.53
CA ILE A 38 -4.54 1.70 15.29
C ILE A 38 -4.77 1.49 16.78
N ARG A 39 -5.95 1.85 17.32
CA ARG A 39 -6.28 1.64 18.73
C ARG A 39 -6.24 0.16 19.16
N LEU A 40 -6.26 -0.76 18.20
CA LEU A 40 -6.13 -2.20 18.42
C LEU A 40 -4.66 -2.65 18.52
N LEU A 41 -3.70 -1.80 18.15
CA LEU A 41 -2.27 -2.05 18.20
C LEU A 41 -1.67 -1.38 19.44
N PRO A 42 -1.28 -2.14 20.48
CA PRO A 42 -0.71 -1.56 21.69
C PRO A 42 0.64 -0.88 21.39
N GLY A 43 0.84 0.32 21.94
CA GLY A 43 2.11 1.04 21.85
C GLY A 43 2.35 1.83 20.55
N VAL A 44 1.37 1.88 19.64
CA VAL A 44 1.47 2.69 18.42
C VAL A 44 1.11 4.14 18.75
N ASP A 45 2.07 5.04 18.54
CA ASP A 45 1.87 6.48 18.59
C ASP A 45 1.39 7.00 17.23
N PRO A 46 0.17 7.56 17.11
CA PRO A 46 -0.31 8.14 15.86
C PRO A 46 0.60 9.23 15.28
N ALA A 47 1.38 9.94 16.10
CA ALA A 47 2.34 10.95 15.62
C ALA A 47 3.44 10.35 14.73
N ARG A 48 3.74 9.05 14.92
CA ARG A 48 4.73 8.27 14.15
C ARG A 48 4.11 7.49 12.99
N CYS A 49 2.89 7.81 12.60
CA CYS A 49 2.18 7.16 11.51
C CYS A 49 2.03 8.09 10.31
N ARG A 50 1.65 7.53 9.17
CA ARG A 50 1.18 8.31 8.01
C ARG A 50 -0.32 8.42 7.97
N ARG A 51 -0.80 9.47 7.31
CA ARG A 51 -2.21 9.72 7.08
C ARG A 51 -2.74 8.77 5.98
N PRO A 52 -4.02 8.36 6.00
CA PRO A 52 -4.58 7.40 5.05
C PRO A 52 -4.49 7.80 3.58
N GLU A 53 -4.33 9.09 3.29
CA GLU A 53 -4.24 9.65 1.95
C GLU A 53 -3.10 9.03 1.13
N ILE A 54 -1.99 8.61 1.75
CA ILE A 54 -0.89 7.96 1.01
C ILE A 54 -1.34 6.67 0.31
N VAL A 55 -2.16 5.86 1.00
CA VAL A 55 -2.69 4.61 0.45
C VAL A 55 -3.79 4.90 -0.58
N ALA A 56 -4.57 5.96 -0.36
CA ALA A 56 -5.58 6.39 -1.32
C ALA A 56 -4.95 6.86 -2.65
N ASP A 57 -3.91 7.67 -2.58
CA ASP A 57 -3.21 8.19 -3.75
C ASP A 57 -2.41 7.09 -4.45
N ALA A 58 -1.79 6.18 -3.70
CA ALA A 58 -1.15 4.99 -4.27
C ALA A 58 -2.16 4.08 -4.99
N ALA A 59 -3.33 3.84 -4.39
CA ALA A 59 -4.39 3.07 -5.02
C ALA A 59 -4.88 3.75 -6.31
N HIS A 60 -5.11 5.07 -6.28
CA HIS A 60 -5.47 5.84 -7.46
C HIS A 60 -4.41 5.69 -8.56
N ALA A 61 -3.13 5.86 -8.23
CA ALA A 61 -2.01 5.72 -9.16
C ALA A 61 -1.89 4.32 -9.77
N ILE A 62 -2.32 3.27 -9.07
CA ILE A 62 -2.38 1.89 -9.60
C ILE A 62 -3.61 1.72 -10.51
N LEU A 63 -4.78 2.19 -10.06
CA LEU A 63 -6.06 2.02 -10.76
C LEU A 63 -6.13 2.77 -12.09
N THR A 64 -5.37 3.85 -12.26
CA THR A 64 -5.29 4.62 -13.52
C THR A 64 -4.29 4.06 -14.53
N ARG A 65 -3.58 2.96 -14.21
CA ARG A 65 -2.63 2.34 -15.15
C ARG A 65 -3.36 1.47 -16.18
N PRO A 66 -2.77 1.23 -17.36
CA PRO A 66 -3.32 0.27 -18.31
C PRO A 66 -3.36 -1.13 -17.68
N ALA A 67 -4.57 -1.68 -17.52
CA ALA A 67 -4.78 -2.96 -16.82
C ALA A 67 -3.99 -4.12 -17.44
N ARG A 68 -3.90 -4.16 -18.78
CA ARG A 68 -3.20 -5.21 -19.52
C ARG A 68 -1.70 -5.26 -19.28
N SER A 69 -1.08 -4.17 -18.81
CA SER A 69 0.37 -4.10 -18.56
C SER A 69 0.73 -4.11 -17.07
N CYS A 70 -0.24 -4.15 -16.16
CA CYS A 70 -0.01 -4.00 -14.72
C CYS A 70 -0.89 -4.98 -13.91
N THR A 71 -0.47 -6.24 -13.85
CA THR A 71 -1.14 -7.31 -13.07
C THR A 71 -0.10 -8.18 -12.37
N GLY A 72 -0.49 -8.83 -11.26
CA GLY A 72 0.37 -9.73 -10.47
C GLY A 72 1.43 -9.04 -9.61
N ARG A 73 1.30 -7.74 -9.36
CA ARG A 73 2.26 -6.96 -8.57
C ARG A 73 1.82 -6.82 -7.11
N PHE A 74 2.81 -6.72 -6.23
CA PHE A 74 2.66 -6.40 -4.81
C PHE A 74 3.30 -5.04 -4.57
N PHE A 75 2.49 -3.99 -4.53
CA PHE A 75 2.95 -2.63 -4.39
C PHE A 75 3.12 -2.25 -2.92
N LEU A 76 4.19 -1.52 -2.64
CA LEU A 76 4.21 -0.59 -1.53
C LEU A 76 3.66 0.77 -1.98
N ASP A 77 2.98 1.47 -1.07
CA ASP A 77 2.40 2.79 -1.32
C ASP A 77 3.42 3.81 -1.86
N GLU A 78 4.58 3.92 -1.19
CA GLU A 78 5.68 4.78 -1.65
C GLU A 78 6.21 4.37 -3.03
N GLU A 79 6.30 3.08 -3.32
CA GLU A 79 6.82 2.60 -4.62
C GLU A 79 5.82 2.92 -5.74
N ALA A 80 4.53 2.71 -5.51
CA ALA A 80 3.47 3.06 -6.45
C ALA A 80 3.43 4.56 -6.74
N LEU A 81 3.64 5.38 -5.72
CA LEU A 81 3.70 6.85 -5.81
C LEU A 81 4.98 7.35 -6.47
N ALA A 82 6.13 6.75 -6.16
CA ALA A 82 7.41 7.06 -6.79
C ALA A 82 7.36 6.79 -8.30
N GLU A 83 6.77 5.67 -8.71
CA GLU A 83 6.54 5.37 -10.13
C GLU A 83 5.59 6.37 -10.80
N ALA A 84 4.74 7.06 -10.03
CA ALA A 84 3.88 8.15 -10.50
C ALA A 84 4.54 9.54 -10.41
N GLY A 85 5.81 9.62 -10.01
CA GLY A 85 6.58 10.86 -9.92
C GLY A 85 6.48 11.60 -8.58
N ILE A 86 5.81 11.01 -7.58
CA ILE A 86 5.70 11.57 -6.22
C ILE A 86 6.80 10.95 -5.36
N THR A 87 7.78 11.76 -4.95
CA THR A 87 8.92 11.31 -4.14
C THR A 87 9.03 12.00 -2.79
N ASP A 88 8.27 13.08 -2.56
CA ASP A 88 8.14 13.70 -1.25
C ASP A 88 6.98 13.06 -0.49
N PHE A 89 7.31 12.17 0.46
CA PHE A 89 6.34 11.47 1.29
C PHE A 89 6.12 12.11 2.66
N ASP A 90 6.88 13.16 3.02
CA ASP A 90 6.74 13.84 4.32
C ASP A 90 5.39 14.55 4.42
N ALA A 91 4.83 14.96 3.28
CA ALA A 91 3.46 15.48 3.20
C ALA A 91 2.43 14.50 3.77
N TYR A 92 2.68 13.18 3.75
CA TYR A 92 1.76 12.18 4.30
C TYR A 92 2.02 11.85 5.77
N ALA A 93 3.08 12.34 6.40
CA ALA A 93 3.30 12.12 7.82
C ALA A 93 2.22 12.83 8.66
N VAL A 94 1.76 12.19 9.75
CA VAL A 94 0.90 12.87 10.73
C VAL A 94 1.68 14.00 11.41
N THR A 95 2.94 13.73 11.78
CA THR A 95 3.88 14.73 12.28
C THR A 95 5.11 14.75 11.37
N PRO A 96 5.30 15.80 10.54
CA PRO A 96 6.48 15.92 9.68
C PRO A 96 7.78 15.81 10.48
N GLY A 97 8.76 15.07 9.95
CA GLY A 97 10.06 14.84 10.60
C GLY A 97 10.07 13.80 11.73
N ALA A 98 8.94 13.20 12.09
CA ALA A 98 8.90 12.12 13.09
C ALA A 98 9.46 10.81 12.52
N ALA A 99 10.09 10.01 13.38
CA ALA A 99 10.54 8.65 13.02
C ALA A 99 9.34 7.71 12.86
N LEU A 100 8.97 7.43 11.61
CA LEU A 100 7.80 6.62 11.25
C LEU A 100 7.95 5.16 11.71
N LEU A 101 6.82 4.53 12.02
CA LEU A 101 6.76 3.11 12.36
C LEU A 101 6.64 2.28 11.08
N PRO A 102 7.55 1.32 10.81
CA PRO A 102 7.40 0.39 9.70
C PRO A 102 6.15 -0.48 9.92
N ASP A 103 5.51 -0.89 8.83
CA ASP A 103 4.34 -1.75 8.92
C ASP A 103 4.70 -3.23 9.16
N ILE A 104 3.75 -3.98 9.70
CA ILE A 104 3.93 -5.28 10.40
C ILE A 104 4.47 -6.47 9.58
N PHE A 105 4.63 -6.33 8.26
CA PHE A 105 5.10 -7.41 7.37
C PHE A 105 6.31 -7.01 6.51
N LEU A 106 6.97 -5.90 6.88
CA LEU A 106 8.12 -5.36 6.20
C LEU A 106 9.30 -5.33 7.19
N ASP A 107 10.48 -5.74 6.70
CA ASP A 107 11.74 -5.72 7.43
C ASP A 107 12.52 -4.42 7.16
#